data_AF-A0A2V6UFW2-F1
#
_entry.id   AF-A0A2V6UFW2-F1
#
_cell.length_a   1.000
_cell.length_b   1.000
_cell.length_c   1.000
_cell.angle_alpha   90.00
_cell.angle_beta   90.00
_cell.angle_gamma   90.00
#
_symmetry.space_group_name_H-M   'P 1'
#
loop_
_entity.id
_entity.type
_entity.pdbx_description
1 polymer ?
#
loop_
_entity_poly.entity_id
_entity_poly.type
_entity_poly.pdbx_seq_one_letter_code
_entity_poly.pdbx_strand_id
1 'polypeptide(L)'
;MLCPRCQDENPSGSNFCLGCGTSLGLTCPSCATELPAGSRFCNRCGAAVQEQAPADRPFPSPESYTPRHLAEKILTSKSALEGERKQVTVLFADLKGSMELLADRDPEEARKILDPVLERMMEAVHHYEGTVNQVMGDGIMALFGAPLAHEDHAVRACYTALRMQDTIRRYSDELRRTEGARVQIRVGLNSGEVVVSDR
;
A
#
# COMPACT_ATOMS: atom_id res chain seq x y z
N MET A 1 8.92 7.04 -30.61
CA MET A 1 9.88 7.52 -29.59
C MET A 1 10.77 8.60 -30.18
N LEU A 2 11.10 9.65 -29.41
CA LEU A 2 11.93 10.76 -29.89
C LEU A 2 13.42 10.40 -29.79
N CYS A 3 14.20 10.74 -30.82
CA CYS A 3 15.64 10.57 -30.78
C CYS A 3 16.27 11.55 -29.77
N PRO A 4 17.11 11.09 -28.82
CA PRO A 4 17.73 12.00 -27.84
C PRO A 4 18.74 12.98 -28.46
N ARG A 5 19.16 12.74 -29.71
CA ARG A 5 20.17 13.56 -30.40
C ARG A 5 19.56 14.57 -31.38
N CYS A 6 18.68 14.12 -32.28
CA CYS A 6 18.08 14.98 -33.32
C CYS A 6 16.59 15.27 -33.09
N GLN A 7 15.98 14.68 -32.06
CA GLN A 7 14.56 14.80 -31.73
C GLN A 7 13.58 14.29 -32.80
N ASP A 8 14.05 13.59 -33.84
CA ASP A 8 13.15 12.96 -34.81
C ASP A 8 12.27 11.90 -34.16
N GLU A 9 11.03 11.80 -34.65
CA GLU A 9 10.09 10.76 -34.26
C GLU A 9 10.44 9.44 -34.95
N ASN A 10 10.62 8.38 -34.17
CA ASN A 10 10.99 7.06 -34.65
C ASN A 10 9.92 6.02 -34.25
N PRO A 11 9.63 5.01 -35.10
CA PRO A 11 8.72 3.91 -34.77
C PRO A 11 9.12 3.17 -33.49
N SER A 12 8.12 2.62 -32.79
CA SER A 12 8.33 1.77 -31.61
C SER A 12 9.09 0.49 -32.01
N GLY A 13 10.25 0.25 -31.41
CA GLY A 13 11.12 -0.90 -31.74
C GLY A 13 12.28 -0.59 -32.69
N SER A 14 12.45 0.67 -33.13
CA SER A 14 13.61 1.08 -33.93
C SER A 14 14.90 1.04 -33.10
N ASN A 15 15.89 0.26 -33.54
CA ASN A 15 17.21 0.20 -32.88
C ASN A 15 18.10 1.40 -33.21
N PHE A 16 17.82 2.11 -34.31
CA PHE A 16 18.54 3.29 -34.74
C PHE A 16 17.57 4.38 -35.18
N CYS A 17 18.00 5.63 -35.04
CA CYS A 17 17.25 6.77 -35.53
C CYS A 17 17.28 6.83 -37.06
N LEU A 18 16.12 6.95 -37.69
CA LEU A 18 15.98 7.03 -39.15
C LEU A 18 16.49 8.36 -39.75
N GLY A 19 16.56 9.43 -38.97
CA GLY A 19 17.04 10.74 -39.45
C GLY A 19 18.54 10.98 -39.24
N CYS A 20 19.13 10.50 -38.13
CA CYS A 20 20.53 10.77 -37.81
C CYS A 20 21.40 9.53 -37.53
N GLY A 21 20.84 8.32 -37.59
CA GLY A 21 21.56 7.05 -37.39
C GLY A 21 21.98 6.74 -35.95
N THR A 22 21.61 7.56 -34.97
CA THR A 22 21.98 7.34 -33.55
C THR A 22 21.31 6.09 -33.00
N SER A 23 22.05 5.25 -32.25
CA SER A 23 21.48 4.08 -31.57
C SER A 23 20.43 4.52 -30.54
N LEU A 24 19.26 3.88 -30.61
CA LEU A 24 18.15 4.03 -29.68
C LEU A 24 18.00 2.82 -28.75
N GLY A 25 18.93 1.85 -28.87
CA GLY A 25 18.97 0.65 -28.03
C GLY A 25 19.28 0.98 -26.57
N LEU A 26 18.81 0.11 -25.68
CA LEU A 26 19.10 0.18 -24.24
C LEU A 26 20.31 -0.69 -23.93
N THR A 27 21.08 -0.34 -22.90
CA THR A 27 22.14 -1.22 -22.39
C THR A 27 21.64 -1.92 -21.14
N CYS A 28 21.83 -3.25 -21.07
CA CYS A 28 21.45 -3.99 -19.87
C CYS A 28 22.31 -3.56 -18.67
N PRO A 29 21.72 -3.14 -17.54
CA PRO A 29 22.48 -2.70 -16.37
C PRO A 29 23.23 -3.84 -15.66
N SER A 30 22.82 -5.10 -15.87
CA SER A 30 23.41 -6.27 -15.21
C SER A 30 24.59 -6.86 -16.00
N CYS A 31 24.52 -6.89 -17.33
CA CYS A 31 25.53 -7.57 -18.16
C CYS A 31 26.06 -6.73 -19.34
N ALA A 32 25.72 -5.44 -19.40
CA ALA A 32 26.16 -4.47 -20.41
C ALA A 32 25.87 -4.84 -21.87
N THR A 33 24.97 -5.80 -22.12
CA THR A 33 24.59 -6.19 -23.49
C THR A 33 23.65 -5.16 -24.09
N GLU A 34 23.86 -4.79 -25.35
CA GLU A 34 22.95 -3.93 -26.11
C GLU A 34 21.64 -4.67 -26.39
N LEU A 35 20.54 -4.00 -26.08
CA LEU A 35 19.20 -4.51 -26.20
C LEU A 35 18.41 -3.70 -27.22
N PRO A 36 17.57 -4.37 -28.03
CA PRO A 36 16.65 -3.68 -28.90
C PRO A 36 15.76 -2.68 -28.15
N ALA A 37 15.40 -1.59 -28.80
CA ALA A 37 14.51 -0.59 -28.23
C ALA A 37 13.16 -1.23 -27.84
N GLY A 38 12.70 -0.97 -26.61
CA GLY A 38 11.46 -1.55 -26.07
C GLY A 38 11.60 -2.93 -25.42
N SER A 39 12.82 -3.47 -25.27
CA SER A 39 13.06 -4.70 -24.51
C SER A 39 12.63 -4.53 -23.05
N ARG A 40 11.84 -5.48 -22.52
CA ARG A 40 11.48 -5.55 -21.08
C ARG A 40 12.47 -6.37 -20.27
N PHE A 41 13.12 -7.35 -20.90
CA PHE A 41 14.11 -8.25 -20.32
C PHE A 41 15.34 -8.35 -21.21
N CYS A 42 16.50 -8.62 -20.61
CA CYS A 42 17.73 -8.89 -21.33
C CYS A 42 17.69 -10.27 -21.98
N ASN A 43 17.89 -10.33 -23.30
CA ASN A 43 17.96 -11.58 -24.07
C ASN A 43 19.22 -12.42 -23.83
N ARG A 44 20.17 -11.93 -23.03
CA ARG A 44 21.41 -12.65 -22.67
C ARG A 44 21.41 -13.18 -21.24
N CYS A 45 21.12 -12.32 -20.26
CA CYS A 45 21.19 -12.68 -18.84
C CYS A 45 19.82 -12.79 -18.15
N GLY A 46 18.73 -12.44 -18.82
CA GLY A 46 17.37 -12.50 -18.26
C GLY A 46 16.99 -11.36 -17.32
N ALA A 47 17.91 -10.43 -16.99
CA ALA A 47 17.61 -9.31 -16.09
C ALA A 47 16.52 -8.38 -16.68
N ALA A 48 15.60 -7.92 -15.83
CA ALA A 48 14.64 -6.88 -16.20
C ALA A 48 15.35 -5.55 -16.47
N VAL A 49 14.93 -4.84 -17.51
CA VAL A 49 15.58 -3.58 -17.95
C VAL A 49 14.63 -2.38 -17.97
N GLN A 50 13.37 -2.60 -17.64
CA GLN A 50 12.42 -1.55 -17.28
C GLN A 50 11.93 -1.83 -15.86
N GLU A 51 11.87 -0.78 -15.04
CA GLU A 51 11.12 -0.83 -13.78
C GLU A 51 9.66 -1.14 -14.12
N GLN A 52 9.24 -2.35 -13.75
CA GLN A 52 7.82 -2.64 -13.66
C GLN A 52 7.31 -1.79 -12.50
N ALA A 53 6.45 -0.80 -12.76
CA ALA A 53 5.49 -0.40 -11.75
C ALA A 53 4.85 -1.71 -11.25
N PRO A 54 4.89 -2.00 -9.94
CA PRO A 54 4.60 -3.33 -9.43
C PRO A 54 3.22 -3.76 -9.92
N ALA A 55 3.21 -4.80 -10.75
CA ALA A 55 2.00 -5.41 -11.26
C ALA A 55 1.22 -6.02 -10.09
N ASP A 56 -0.07 -5.71 -10.03
CA ASP A 56 -1.08 -6.27 -9.11
C ASP A 56 -0.58 -6.53 -7.68
N ARG A 57 -0.64 -5.50 -6.84
CA ARG A 57 -0.84 -5.77 -5.41
C ARG A 57 -2.23 -6.41 -5.28
N PRO A 58 -2.38 -7.59 -4.64
CA PRO A 58 -3.69 -8.22 -4.40
C PRO A 58 -4.63 -7.35 -3.56
N PHE A 59 -4.09 -6.29 -2.96
CA PHE A 59 -4.79 -5.33 -2.14
C PHE A 59 -4.60 -3.94 -2.76
N PRO A 60 -5.67 -3.13 -2.81
CA PRO A 60 -5.60 -1.82 -3.41
C PRO A 60 -4.63 -0.94 -2.61
N SER A 61 -3.94 -0.04 -3.31
CA SER A 61 -2.90 0.80 -2.73
C SER A 61 -3.47 1.67 -1.59
N PRO A 62 -2.64 2.15 -0.64
CA PRO A 62 -3.12 3.00 0.44
C PRO A 62 -3.94 4.22 0.01
N GLU A 63 -3.76 4.68 -1.23
CA GLU A 63 -4.55 5.75 -1.82
C GLU A 63 -6.03 5.38 -2.04
N SER A 64 -6.38 4.10 -2.18
CA SER A 64 -7.76 3.69 -2.49
C SER A 64 -8.72 3.80 -1.32
N TYR A 65 -8.22 3.63 -0.09
CA TYR A 65 -9.01 3.66 1.14
C TYR A 65 -8.80 4.94 1.95
N THR A 66 -7.79 5.74 1.62
CA THR A 66 -7.51 6.99 2.34
C THR A 66 -8.44 8.11 1.84
N PRO A 67 -9.21 8.78 2.74
CA PRO A 67 -10.03 9.94 2.37
C PRO A 67 -9.23 11.04 1.67
N ARG A 68 -9.82 11.70 0.65
CA ARG A 68 -9.12 12.70 -0.19
C ARG A 68 -8.37 13.76 0.60
N HIS A 69 -8.99 14.32 1.64
CA HIS A 69 -8.36 15.35 2.47
C HIS A 69 -7.14 14.84 3.25
N LEU A 70 -7.12 13.55 3.64
CA LEU A 70 -5.93 12.93 4.23
C LEU A 70 -4.90 12.63 3.16
N ALA A 71 -5.30 12.12 2.00
CA ALA A 71 -4.39 11.89 0.88
C ALA A 71 -3.66 13.19 0.45
N GLU A 72 -4.36 14.32 0.38
CA GLU A 72 -3.78 15.64 0.11
C GLU A 72 -2.79 16.09 1.20
N LYS A 73 -3.14 15.90 2.48
CA LYS A 73 -2.22 16.15 3.61
C LYS A 73 -0.98 15.22 3.57
N ILE A 74 -1.17 13.95 3.23
CA ILE A 74 -0.09 12.97 3.08
C ILE A 74 0.85 13.40 1.95
N LEU A 75 0.31 13.76 0.77
CA LEU A 75 1.09 14.16 -0.39
C LEU A 75 1.88 15.46 -0.15
N THR A 76 1.28 16.42 0.54
CA THR A 76 1.99 17.67 0.94
C THR A 76 3.06 17.42 2.00
N SER A 77 2.91 16.39 2.84
CA SER A 77 3.88 16.01 3.86
C SER A 77 4.99 15.09 3.32
N LYS A 78 4.70 14.24 2.32
CA LYS A 78 5.62 13.26 1.72
C LYS A 78 6.86 13.88 1.10
N SER A 79 6.75 15.06 0.50
CA SER A 79 7.89 15.77 -0.10
C SER A 79 8.92 16.26 0.92
N ALA A 80 8.61 16.24 2.22
CA ALA A 80 9.49 16.68 3.31
C ALA A 80 10.05 15.52 4.16
N LEU A 81 9.91 14.26 3.74
CA LEU A 81 10.03 13.08 4.62
C LEU A 81 11.13 12.06 4.28
N GLU A 82 11.87 12.21 3.19
CA GLU A 82 12.88 11.22 2.80
C GLU A 82 14.06 11.18 3.79
N GLY A 83 14.23 10.04 4.48
CA GLY A 83 15.43 9.73 5.27
C GLY A 83 15.45 10.25 6.72
N GLU A 84 14.35 10.83 7.22
CA GLU A 84 14.28 11.29 8.60
C GLU A 84 13.89 10.18 9.59
N ARG A 85 14.55 10.16 10.76
CA ARG A 85 14.07 9.38 11.91
C ARG A 85 12.88 10.10 12.53
N LYS A 86 11.75 9.42 12.62
CA LYS A 86 10.56 9.95 13.29
C LYS A 86 10.10 9.03 14.39
N GLN A 87 9.70 9.64 15.51
CA GLN A 87 8.97 8.95 16.54
C GLN A 87 7.55 8.69 16.02
N VAL A 88 7.16 7.43 15.94
CA VAL A 88 5.84 7.02 15.46
C VAL A 88 5.18 6.06 16.45
N THR A 89 3.88 5.87 16.29
CA THR A 89 3.17 4.74 16.86
C THR A 89 2.61 3.87 15.75
N VAL A 90 2.96 2.58 15.79
CA VAL A 90 2.44 1.55 14.89
C VAL A 90 1.27 0.85 15.59
N LEU A 91 0.17 0.71 14.86
CA LEU A 91 -1.01 -0.04 15.27
C LEU A 91 -1.17 -1.26 14.36
N PHE A 92 -1.33 -2.43 14.97
CA PHE A 92 -1.75 -3.65 14.30
C PHE A 92 -3.13 -4.03 14.79
N ALA A 93 -4.04 -4.37 13.89
CA ALA A 93 -5.35 -4.90 14.24
C ALA A 93 -5.71 -6.07 13.35
N ASP A 94 -6.16 -7.18 13.93
CA ASP A 94 -6.56 -8.37 13.18
C ASP A 94 -7.83 -9.01 13.76
N LEU A 95 -8.50 -9.82 12.93
CA LEU A 95 -9.66 -10.59 13.34
C LEU A 95 -9.23 -11.83 14.11
N LYS A 96 -9.77 -12.02 15.32
CA LYS A 96 -9.51 -13.21 16.13
C LYS A 96 -10.27 -14.40 15.55
N GLY A 97 -9.56 -15.51 15.32
CA GLY A 97 -10.17 -16.77 14.87
C GLY A 97 -10.72 -16.70 13.45
N SER A 98 -10.19 -15.82 12.61
CA SER A 98 -10.61 -15.64 11.22
C SER A 98 -10.57 -16.93 10.40
N MET A 99 -9.52 -17.75 10.57
CA MET A 99 -9.42 -19.04 9.88
C MET A 99 -10.62 -19.95 10.19
N GLU A 100 -11.00 -20.08 11.46
CA GLU A 100 -12.15 -20.91 11.87
C GLU A 100 -13.47 -20.31 11.40
N LEU A 101 -13.61 -18.98 11.49
CA LEU A 101 -14.81 -18.27 11.07
C LEU A 101 -15.08 -18.40 9.56
N LEU A 102 -14.02 -18.53 8.76
CA LEU A 102 -14.05 -18.51 7.31
C LEU A 102 -13.81 -19.88 6.65
N ALA A 103 -13.41 -20.91 7.41
CA ALA A 103 -12.97 -22.21 6.87
C ALA A 103 -14.02 -22.90 5.99
N ASP A 104 -15.29 -22.86 6.39
CA ASP A 104 -16.39 -23.56 5.71
C ASP A 104 -17.21 -22.62 4.80
N ARG A 105 -16.73 -21.40 4.57
CA ARG A 105 -17.41 -20.40 3.74
C ARG A 105 -16.75 -20.30 2.38
N ASP A 106 -17.55 -20.08 1.34
CA ASP A 106 -16.98 -19.70 0.05
C ASP A 106 -16.33 -18.30 0.14
N PRO A 107 -15.42 -17.96 -0.79
CA PRO A 107 -14.70 -16.68 -0.74
C PRO A 107 -15.59 -15.44 -0.77
N GLU A 108 -16.77 -15.50 -1.39
CA GLU A 108 -17.69 -14.35 -1.43
C GLU A 108 -18.39 -14.15 -0.09
N GLU A 109 -18.85 -15.23 0.53
CA GLU A 109 -19.41 -15.20 1.89
C GLU A 109 -18.39 -14.76 2.93
N ALA A 110 -17.15 -15.24 2.81
CA ALA A 110 -16.07 -14.80 3.68
C ALA A 110 -15.84 -13.29 3.56
N ARG A 111 -15.87 -12.76 2.33
CA ARG A 111 -15.69 -11.33 2.06
C ARG A 111 -16.80 -10.47 2.66
N LYS A 112 -18.06 -10.94 2.60
CA LYS A 112 -19.23 -10.25 3.20
C LYS A 112 -19.09 -10.01 4.70
N ILE A 113 -18.32 -10.84 5.40
CA ILE A 113 -18.03 -10.67 6.83
C ILE A 113 -16.75 -9.86 7.05
N LEU A 114 -15.71 -10.12 6.24
CA LEU A 114 -14.39 -9.52 6.44
C LEU A 114 -14.34 -8.05 6.04
N ASP A 115 -14.88 -7.69 4.88
CA ASP A 115 -14.79 -6.32 4.36
C ASP A 115 -15.41 -5.30 5.33
N PRO A 116 -16.61 -5.52 5.91
CA PRO A 116 -17.18 -4.58 6.87
C PRO A 116 -16.34 -4.40 8.15
N VAL A 117 -15.57 -5.43 8.56
CA VAL A 117 -14.65 -5.35 9.70
C VAL A 117 -13.45 -4.49 9.31
N LEU A 118 -12.81 -4.78 8.17
CA LEU A 118 -11.68 -4.01 7.65
C LEU A 118 -12.05 -2.53 7.46
N GLU A 119 -13.20 -2.25 6.84
CA GLU A 119 -13.71 -0.89 6.62
C GLU A 119 -13.85 -0.11 7.93
N ARG A 120 -14.45 -0.73 8.96
CA ARG A 120 -14.60 -0.10 10.30
C ARG A 120 -13.26 0.16 10.96
N MET A 121 -12.30 -0.74 10.79
CA MET A 121 -10.94 -0.54 11.29
C MET A 121 -10.27 0.63 10.57
N MET A 122 -10.33 0.68 9.24
CA MET A 122 -9.76 1.77 8.44
C MET A 122 -10.42 3.12 8.76
N GLU A 123 -11.74 3.17 8.89
CA GLU A 123 -12.47 4.38 9.30
C GLU A 123 -12.01 4.87 10.67
N ALA A 124 -11.82 3.98 11.64
CA ALA A 124 -11.33 4.34 12.95
C ALA A 124 -9.91 4.93 12.91
N VAL A 125 -9.02 4.38 12.07
CA VAL A 125 -7.67 4.94 11.84
C VAL A 125 -7.77 6.36 11.28
N HIS A 126 -8.53 6.54 10.20
CA HIS A 126 -8.66 7.84 9.54
C HIS A 126 -9.33 8.89 10.43
N HIS A 127 -10.27 8.49 11.29
CA HIS A 127 -10.93 9.39 12.22
C HIS A 127 -9.96 10.10 13.17
N TYR A 128 -8.86 9.45 13.56
CA TYR A 128 -7.82 10.03 14.41
C TYR A 128 -6.58 10.47 13.61
N GLU A 129 -6.74 10.65 12.29
CA GLU A 129 -5.70 11.06 11.34
C GLU A 129 -4.49 10.11 11.27
N GLY A 130 -4.72 8.83 11.60
CA GLY A 130 -3.75 7.78 11.29
C GLY A 130 -3.72 7.46 9.80
N THR A 131 -2.62 6.83 9.37
CA THR A 131 -2.45 6.37 8.00
C THR A 131 -2.40 4.85 7.98
N VAL A 132 -3.34 4.21 7.30
CA VAL A 132 -3.26 2.77 7.06
C VAL A 132 -2.15 2.54 6.05
N ASN A 133 -1.12 1.80 6.46
CA ASN A 133 0.05 1.51 5.64
C ASN A 133 -0.12 0.24 4.83
N GLN A 134 -0.77 -0.77 5.42
CA GLN A 134 -0.95 -2.07 4.79
C GLN A 134 -2.21 -2.78 5.31
N VAL A 135 -2.91 -3.47 4.39
CA VAL A 135 -3.94 -4.45 4.72
C VAL A 135 -3.33 -5.84 4.58
N MET A 136 -3.52 -6.70 5.58
CA MET A 136 -2.88 -8.01 5.69
C MET A 136 -3.94 -9.09 5.88
N GLY A 137 -4.59 -9.51 4.80
CA GLY A 137 -5.64 -10.53 4.87
C GLY A 137 -6.83 -10.06 5.70
N ASP A 138 -6.89 -10.48 6.96
CA ASP A 138 -7.96 -10.20 7.93
C ASP A 138 -7.63 -9.06 8.91
N GLY A 139 -6.52 -8.37 8.69
CA GLY A 139 -6.05 -7.28 9.55
C GLY A 139 -5.47 -6.09 8.79
N ILE A 140 -5.09 -5.07 9.56
CA ILE A 140 -4.45 -3.84 9.08
C ILE A 140 -3.24 -3.46 9.92
N MET A 141 -2.30 -2.76 9.29
CA MET A 141 -1.21 -2.04 9.93
C MET A 141 -1.39 -0.54 9.64
N ALA A 142 -1.38 0.26 10.69
CA ALA A 142 -1.50 1.72 10.61
C ALA A 142 -0.37 2.43 11.34
N LEU A 143 -0.06 3.64 10.88
CA LEU A 143 0.97 4.51 11.41
C LEU A 143 0.35 5.81 11.91
N PHE A 144 0.84 6.28 13.06
CA PHE A 144 0.55 7.58 13.63
C PHE A 144 1.86 8.33 13.83
N GLY A 145 1.89 9.62 13.48
CA GLY A 145 3.12 10.42 13.48
C GLY A 145 3.92 10.35 12.17
N ALA A 146 3.50 9.50 11.22
CA ALA A 146 3.99 9.49 9.85
C ALA A 146 2.90 9.01 8.87
N PRO A 147 2.87 9.52 7.62
CA PRO A 147 3.64 10.68 7.14
C PRO A 147 3.10 12.01 7.73
N LEU A 148 1.89 12.02 8.30
CA LEU A 148 1.40 13.17 9.06
C LEU A 148 2.05 13.19 10.44
N ALA A 149 2.84 14.23 10.70
CA ALA A 149 3.46 14.44 11.99
C ALA A 149 2.43 14.94 13.01
N HIS A 150 2.35 14.25 14.15
CA HIS A 150 1.49 14.60 15.28
C HIS A 150 2.26 14.36 16.57
N GLU A 151 2.36 15.36 17.45
CA GLU A 151 3.02 15.20 18.76
C GLU A 151 2.26 14.22 19.67
N ASP A 152 0.94 14.13 19.50
CA ASP A 152 0.02 13.26 20.24
C ASP A 152 -0.21 11.90 19.54
N HIS A 153 0.70 11.47 18.66
CA HIS A 153 0.55 10.26 17.84
C HIS A 153 0.19 9.00 18.66
N ALA A 154 0.80 8.81 19.83
CA ALA A 154 0.54 7.66 20.69
C ALA A 154 -0.88 7.70 21.29
N VAL A 155 -1.34 8.88 21.68
CA VAL A 155 -2.69 9.09 22.24
C VAL A 155 -3.75 8.83 21.18
N ARG A 156 -3.53 9.32 19.95
CA ARG A 156 -4.40 9.07 18.80
C ARG A 156 -4.51 7.59 18.46
N ALA A 157 -3.40 6.86 18.50
CA ALA A 157 -3.39 5.41 18.29
C ALA A 157 -4.19 4.67 19.38
N CYS A 158 -4.07 5.08 20.64
CA CYS A 158 -4.89 4.54 21.74
C CYS A 158 -6.39 4.80 21.53
N TYR A 159 -6.77 6.02 21.17
CA TYR A 159 -8.18 6.33 20.88
C TYR A 159 -8.71 5.55 19.68
N THR A 160 -7.87 5.35 18.67
CA THR A 160 -8.18 4.50 17.52
C THR A 160 -8.47 3.07 17.96
N ALA A 161 -7.60 2.48 18.78
CA ALA A 161 -7.80 1.12 19.30
C ALA A 161 -9.11 0.98 20.08
N LEU A 162 -9.44 1.96 20.93
CA LEU A 162 -10.70 1.98 21.67
C LEU A 162 -11.92 2.09 20.75
N ARG A 163 -11.86 2.97 19.74
CA ARG A 163 -12.92 3.13 18.74
C ARG A 163 -13.11 1.86 17.92
N MET A 164 -12.03 1.22 17.47
CA MET A 164 -12.10 -0.06 16.76
C MET A 164 -12.81 -1.12 17.59
N GLN A 165 -12.40 -1.29 18.85
CA GLN A 165 -13.00 -2.26 19.77
C GLN A 165 -14.49 -2.01 19.98
N ASP A 166 -14.91 -0.75 20.10
CA ASP A 166 -16.32 -0.40 20.26
C ASP A 166 -17.14 -0.62 18.98
N THR A 167 -16.66 -0.15 17.83
CA THR A 167 -17.36 -0.28 16.55
C THR A 167 -17.50 -1.74 16.14
N ILE A 168 -16.46 -2.55 16.32
CA ILE A 168 -16.52 -3.99 16.03
C ILE A 168 -17.43 -4.74 17.00
N ARG A 169 -17.48 -4.35 18.27
CA ARG A 169 -18.42 -4.94 19.24
C ARG A 169 -19.87 -4.75 18.78
N ARG A 170 -20.24 -3.52 18.37
CA ARG A 170 -21.58 -3.22 17.85
C ARG A 170 -21.90 -4.02 16.59
N TYR A 171 -20.95 -4.07 15.65
CA TYR A 171 -21.10 -4.87 14.44
C TYR A 171 -21.23 -6.36 14.74
N SER A 172 -20.48 -6.89 15.70
CA SER A 172 -20.61 -8.28 16.12
C SER A 172 -21.99 -8.59 16.71
N ASP A 173 -22.63 -7.64 17.40
CA ASP A 173 -23.97 -7.83 17.93
C ASP A 173 -25.03 -7.87 16.82
N GLU A 174 -24.85 -7.07 15.77
CA GLU A 174 -25.68 -7.10 14.56
C GLU A 174 -25.49 -8.41 13.80
N LEU A 175 -24.24 -8.79 13.54
CA LEU A 175 -23.88 -10.01 12.82
C LEU A 175 -24.40 -11.26 13.54
N ARG A 176 -24.39 -11.27 14.87
CA ARG A 176 -24.96 -12.36 15.65
C ARG A 176 -26.46 -12.54 15.43
N ARG A 177 -27.19 -11.44 15.19
CA ARG A 177 -28.65 -11.50 14.96
C ARG A 177 -28.99 -11.94 13.53
N THR A 178 -28.16 -11.59 12.55
CA THR A 178 -28.43 -11.89 11.14
C THR A 178 -27.82 -13.21 10.68
N GLU A 179 -26.59 -13.51 11.10
CA GLU A 179 -25.76 -14.60 10.60
C GLU A 179 -25.39 -15.64 11.68
N GLY A 180 -25.79 -15.41 12.94
CA GLY A 180 -25.43 -16.28 14.08
C GLY A 180 -23.94 -16.25 14.46
N ALA A 181 -23.12 -15.46 13.75
CA ALA A 181 -21.68 -15.38 13.93
C ALA A 181 -21.29 -14.28 14.93
N ARG A 182 -20.11 -14.40 15.54
CA ARG A 182 -19.50 -13.35 16.36
C ARG A 182 -18.11 -13.05 15.84
N VAL A 183 -17.76 -11.77 15.87
CA VAL A 183 -16.44 -11.29 15.47
C VAL A 183 -15.79 -10.54 16.63
N GLN A 184 -14.48 -10.72 16.76
CA GLN A 184 -13.67 -10.03 17.76
C GLN A 184 -12.36 -9.63 17.08
N ILE A 185 -11.82 -8.49 17.45
CA ILE A 185 -10.50 -8.05 16.96
C ILE A 185 -9.48 -8.02 18.10
N ARG A 186 -8.21 -8.21 17.76
CA ARG A 186 -7.09 -7.90 18.63
C ARG A 186 -6.42 -6.64 18.10
N VAL A 187 -5.97 -5.78 19.01
CA VAL A 187 -5.26 -4.55 18.65
C VAL A 187 -3.97 -4.48 19.46
N GLY A 188 -2.85 -4.29 18.76
CA GLY A 188 -1.53 -4.09 19.34
C GLY A 188 -0.98 -2.71 18.98
N LEU A 189 -0.31 -2.07 19.93
CA LEU A 189 0.31 -0.75 19.75
C LEU A 189 1.78 -0.82 20.13
N ASN A 190 2.64 -0.17 19.37
CA ASN A 190 4.06 0.00 19.69
C ASN A 190 4.52 1.39 19.26
N SER A 191 5.29 2.08 20.11
CA SER A 191 5.89 3.38 19.79
C SER A 191 7.40 3.27 19.74
N GLY A 192 8.01 3.89 18.73
CA GLY A 192 9.47 3.88 18.56
C GLY A 192 9.92 4.79 17.42
N GLU A 193 11.24 4.93 17.29
CA GLU A 193 11.85 5.59 16.14
C GLU A 193 11.81 4.67 14.92
N VAL A 194 11.33 5.21 13.79
CA VAL A 194 11.41 4.54 12.49
C VAL A 194 12.07 5.45 11.46
N VAL A 195 12.70 4.84 10.46
CA VAL A 195 13.18 5.54 9.27
C VAL A 195 12.12 5.36 8.19
N VAL A 196 11.53 6.47 7.73
CA VAL A 196 10.56 6.44 6.63
C VAL A 196 11.33 6.58 5.31
N SER A 197 11.18 5.60 4.41
CA SER A 197 11.82 5.58 3.09
C SER A 197 10.77 5.30 2.01
N ASP A 198 10.81 6.03 0.90
CA ASP A 198 9.81 5.98 -0.17
C ASP A 198 10.21 4.97 -1.28
N ARG A 199 10.47 3.71 -0.91
CA ARG A 199 10.70 2.63 -1.89
C ARG A 199 9.51 1.67 -1.98
#